data_AF-A0A7W4UP80-F1
#
_entry.id   AF-A0A7W4UP80-F1
#
_cell.length_a   1.000
_cell.length_b   1.000
_cell.length_c   1.000
_cell.angle_alpha   90.00
_cell.angle_beta   90.00
_cell.angle_gamma   90.00
#
_symmetry.space_group_name_H-M   'P 1'
#
loop_
_entity.id
_entity.type
_entity.pdbx_description
1 polymer ?
#
loop_
_entity_poly.entity_id
_entity_poly.type
_entity_poly.pdbx_seq_one_letter_code
_entity_poly.pdbx_strand_id
1 'polypeptide(L)'
;MPSKDTFNSSPGDPRGVPSTGGYSPEVYDLLLDAGGRLAAFYAAKAARARNAPEYRRWQNKLAALREEIADVDAQSNVSVVGKRNELLERYRVETSGSESSGTARGAS
;
A
#
# COMPACT_ATOMS: atom_id res chain seq x y z
N MET A 1 56.76 19.18 3.48
CA MET A 1 55.42 19.03 4.09
C MET A 1 54.40 19.44 3.04
N PRO A 2 53.56 18.52 2.52
CA PRO A 2 52.67 18.84 1.40
C PRO A 2 51.39 19.53 1.86
N SER A 3 50.82 20.23 0.90
CA SER A 3 49.82 21.31 0.95
C SER A 3 48.42 20.87 1.36
N LYS A 4 47.65 21.82 1.92
CA LYS A 4 46.20 21.74 2.13
C LYS A 4 45.47 21.46 0.82
N ASP A 5 44.75 20.35 0.76
CA ASP A 5 43.76 20.05 -0.26
C ASP A 5 42.66 21.11 -0.25
N THR A 6 42.70 22.01 -1.23
CA THR A 6 41.60 22.94 -1.48
C THR A 6 40.77 22.32 -2.59
N PHE A 7 39.59 21.84 -2.21
CA PHE A 7 38.57 21.29 -3.09
C PHE A 7 38.18 22.34 -4.14
N ASN A 8 38.72 22.21 -5.35
CA ASN A 8 38.49 23.16 -6.43
C ASN A 8 37.33 22.65 -7.29
N SER A 9 36.10 22.92 -6.85
CA SER A 9 34.90 22.64 -7.65
C SER A 9 34.76 23.67 -8.77
N SER A 10 35.26 23.35 -9.96
CA SER A 10 34.81 24.04 -11.18
C SER A 10 33.39 23.56 -11.55
N PRO A 11 32.43 24.46 -11.83
CA PRO A 11 31.11 24.08 -12.29
C PRO A 11 31.20 23.69 -13.77
N GLY A 12 31.37 22.39 -14.03
CA GLY A 12 31.36 21.81 -15.37
C GLY A 12 29.92 21.55 -15.86
N ASP A 13 29.57 22.19 -16.98
CA ASP A 13 28.56 21.88 -18.00
C ASP A 13 27.29 21.06 -17.61
N PRO A 14 26.07 21.64 -17.68
CA PRO A 14 24.82 20.97 -17.29
C PRO A 14 24.30 19.91 -18.29
N ARG A 15 25.06 19.55 -19.35
CA ARG A 15 24.65 18.53 -20.33
C ARG A 15 25.24 17.13 -20.10
N GLY A 16 25.91 16.91 -18.97
CA GLY A 16 26.25 15.56 -18.51
C GLY A 16 25.00 14.82 -18.08
N VAL A 17 24.48 13.93 -18.92
CA VAL A 17 23.74 12.75 -18.45
C VAL A 17 24.54 12.18 -17.27
N PRO A 18 23.93 11.89 -16.09
CA PRO A 18 24.70 11.31 -15.00
C PRO A 18 25.40 10.07 -15.55
N SER A 19 26.73 10.12 -15.58
CA SER A 19 27.57 8.99 -15.97
C SER A 19 27.07 7.79 -15.16
N THR A 20 26.52 6.79 -15.83
CA THR A 20 26.34 5.46 -15.24
C THR A 20 27.68 4.84 -14.82
N GLY A 21 28.82 5.48 -15.15
CA GLY A 21 30.16 5.11 -14.73
C GLY A 21 30.51 5.65 -13.35
N GLY A 22 30.42 4.78 -12.36
CA GLY A 22 30.98 4.96 -11.02
C GLY A 22 31.11 3.65 -10.24
N TYR A 23 30.32 2.64 -10.60
CA TYR A 23 30.39 1.30 -10.05
C TYR A 23 31.04 0.34 -11.05
N SER A 24 31.90 -0.55 -10.56
CA SER A 24 32.41 -1.65 -11.39
C SER A 24 31.24 -2.58 -11.79
N PRO A 25 31.35 -3.32 -12.90
CA PRO A 25 30.31 -4.25 -13.33
C PRO A 25 29.85 -5.22 -12.21
N GLU A 26 30.79 -5.69 -11.40
CA GLU A 26 30.52 -6.59 -10.28
C GLU A 26 29.69 -5.91 -9.18
N VAL A 27 29.91 -4.61 -8.95
CA VAL A 27 29.11 -3.83 -7.99
C VAL A 27 27.72 -3.56 -8.56
N TYR A 28 27.59 -3.34 -9.87
CA TYR A 28 26.30 -3.20 -10.51
C TYR A 28 25.47 -4.49 -10.40
N ASP A 29 26.07 -5.64 -10.68
CA ASP A 29 25.42 -6.95 -10.55
C ASP A 29 25.00 -7.23 -9.10
N LEU A 30 25.86 -6.89 -8.13
CA LEU A 30 25.53 -6.99 -6.72
C LEU A 30 24.34 -6.09 -6.31
N LEU A 31 24.30 -4.86 -6.81
CA LEU A 31 23.20 -3.93 -6.55
C LEU A 31 21.90 -4.42 -7.18
N LEU A 32 21.96 -4.96 -8.40
CA LEU A 32 20.80 -5.53 -9.09
C LEU A 32 20.24 -6.74 -8.33
N ASP A 33 21.13 -7.63 -7.90
CA ASP A 33 20.78 -8.80 -7.10
C ASP A 33 20.19 -8.41 -5.74
N ALA A 34 20.82 -7.47 -5.02
CA ALA A 34 20.28 -6.95 -3.77
C ALA A 34 18.90 -6.30 -3.95
N GLY A 35 18.72 -5.54 -5.04
CA GLY A 35 17.43 -4.98 -5.44
C GLY A 35 16.38 -6.07 -5.70
N GLY A 36 16.76 -7.14 -6.40
CA GLY A 36 15.90 -8.29 -6.67
C GLY A 36 15.45 -9.01 -5.38
N ARG A 37 16.37 -9.25 -4.44
CA ARG A 37 16.06 -9.86 -3.13
C ARG A 37 15.13 -8.98 -2.30
N LEU A 38 15.34 -7.68 -2.30
CA LEU A 38 14.48 -6.73 -1.59
C LEU A 38 13.06 -6.72 -2.17
N ALA A 39 12.94 -6.68 -3.50
CA ALA A 39 11.66 -6.77 -4.17
C ALA A 39 10.92 -8.07 -3.85
N ALA A 40 11.63 -9.21 -3.87
CA ALA A 40 11.08 -10.52 -3.50
C ALA A 40 10.59 -10.55 -2.05
N PHE A 41 11.33 -9.97 -1.11
CA PHE A 41 10.92 -9.87 0.30
C PHE A 41 9.59 -9.10 0.45
N TYR A 42 9.47 -7.93 -0.18
CA TYR A 42 8.22 -7.16 -0.12
C TYR A 42 7.06 -7.85 -0.85
N ALA A 43 7.33 -8.55 -1.95
CA ALA A 43 6.31 -9.35 -2.64
C ALA A 43 5.79 -10.47 -1.74
N ALA A 44 6.68 -11.20 -1.05
CA ALA A 44 6.30 -12.24 -0.09
C ALA A 44 5.51 -11.66 1.10
N LYS A 45 5.93 -10.50 1.62
CA LYS A 45 5.22 -9.78 2.68
C LYS A 45 3.81 -9.37 2.23
N ALA A 46 3.67 -8.83 1.03
CA ALA A 46 2.38 -8.45 0.45
C ALA A 46 1.49 -9.69 0.21
N ALA A 47 2.05 -10.78 -0.29
CA ALA A 47 1.32 -12.04 -0.47
C ALA A 47 0.80 -12.58 0.86
N ARG A 48 1.60 -12.53 1.93
CA ARG A 48 1.17 -12.91 3.27
C ARG A 48 0.04 -12.02 3.78
N ALA A 49 0.14 -10.70 3.59
CA ALA A 49 -0.93 -9.78 3.96
C ALA A 49 -2.23 -10.06 3.20
N ARG A 50 -2.14 -10.43 1.91
CA ARG A 50 -3.31 -10.85 1.10
C ARG A 50 -3.93 -12.17 1.56
N ASN A 51 -3.11 -13.06 2.11
CA ASN A 51 -3.59 -14.34 2.66
C ASN A 51 -4.10 -14.23 4.10
N ALA A 52 -3.99 -13.04 4.73
CA ALA A 52 -4.53 -12.84 6.06
C ALA A 52 -6.06 -13.07 6.04
N PRO A 53 -6.62 -13.82 7.00
CA PRO A 53 -8.06 -14.10 7.05
C PRO A 53 -8.93 -12.84 7.02
N GLU A 54 -8.48 -11.78 7.71
CA GLU A 54 -9.17 -10.48 7.70
C GLU A 54 -9.14 -9.81 6.32
N TYR A 55 -8.00 -9.83 5.62
CA TYR A 55 -7.93 -9.29 4.27
C TYR A 55 -8.92 -10.01 3.34
N ARG A 56 -8.96 -11.35 3.40
CA ARG A 56 -9.90 -12.13 2.60
C ARG A 56 -11.36 -11.83 2.96
N ARG A 57 -11.67 -11.69 4.24
CA ARG A 57 -13.00 -11.28 4.72
C ARG A 57 -13.39 -9.92 4.15
N TRP A 58 -12.50 -8.93 4.20
CA TRP A 58 -12.75 -7.60 3.64
C TRP A 58 -12.88 -7.61 2.12
N GLN A 59 -12.08 -8.40 1.40
CA GLN A 59 -12.21 -8.57 -0.05
C GLN A 59 -13.55 -9.19 -0.43
N ASN A 60 -13.98 -10.24 0.27
CA ASN A 60 -15.29 -10.86 0.03
C ASN A 60 -16.42 -9.88 0.31
N LYS A 61 -16.34 -9.11 1.41
CA LYS A 61 -17.32 -8.07 1.73
C LYS A 61 -17.38 -6.99 0.65
N LEU A 62 -16.22 -6.56 0.13
CA LEU A 62 -16.15 -5.60 -0.97
C LEU A 62 -16.77 -6.16 -2.27
N ALA A 63 -16.53 -7.44 -2.59
CA ALA A 63 -17.12 -8.09 -3.75
C ALA A 63 -18.66 -8.15 -3.65
N ALA A 64 -19.18 -8.56 -2.49
CA ALA A 64 -20.63 -8.59 -2.25
C ALA A 64 -21.25 -7.18 -2.36
N LEU A 65 -20.60 -6.15 -1.81
CA LEU A 65 -21.06 -4.77 -1.95
C LEU A 65 -21.08 -4.29 -3.40
N ARG A 66 -20.11 -4.72 -4.22
CA ARG A 66 -20.06 -4.38 -5.65
C ARG A 66 -21.20 -5.01 -6.43
N GLU A 67 -21.52 -6.27 -6.16
CA GLU A 67 -22.68 -6.94 -6.74
C GLU A 67 -23.97 -6.23 -6.32
N GLU A 68 -24.10 -5.90 -5.04
CA GLU A 68 -25.29 -5.25 -4.49
C GLU A 68 -25.57 -3.86 -5.08
N ILE A 69 -24.53 -3.09 -5.43
CA ILE A 69 -24.69 -1.79 -6.08
C ILE A 69 -24.78 -1.87 -7.60
N ALA A 70 -24.48 -3.03 -8.21
CA ALA A 70 -24.52 -3.18 -9.67
C ALA A 70 -25.95 -3.04 -10.22
N ASP A 71 -26.95 -3.44 -9.44
CA ASP A 71 -28.36 -3.36 -9.80
C ASP A 71 -28.99 -1.98 -9.49
N VAL A 72 -28.21 -1.05 -8.92
CA VAL A 72 -28.70 0.31 -8.62
C VAL A 72 -28.72 1.13 -9.90
N ASP A 73 -29.89 1.66 -10.24
CA ASP A 73 -30.02 2.64 -11.32
C ASP A 73 -29.26 3.93 -10.97
N ALA A 74 -28.07 4.06 -11.57
CA ALA A 74 -27.17 5.19 -11.36
C ALA A 74 -27.72 6.53 -11.90
N GLN A 75 -28.72 6.51 -12.78
CA GLN A 75 -29.37 7.71 -13.29
C GLN A 75 -30.50 8.19 -12.37
N SER A 76 -31.00 7.32 -11.47
CA SER A 76 -32.01 7.66 -10.48
C SER A 76 -31.39 8.08 -9.15
N ASN A 77 -31.42 9.39 -8.87
CA ASN A 77 -30.93 9.94 -7.60
C ASN A 77 -31.63 9.33 -6.38
N VAL A 78 -32.92 9.00 -6.49
CA VAL A 78 -33.68 8.34 -5.40
C VAL A 78 -33.11 6.95 -5.13
N SER A 79 -32.80 6.18 -6.18
CA SER A 79 -32.22 4.84 -6.06
C SER A 79 -30.83 4.88 -5.42
N VAL A 80 -29.96 5.78 -5.89
CA VAL A 80 -28.60 5.98 -5.36
C VAL A 80 -28.62 6.41 -3.89
N VAL A 81 -29.42 7.42 -3.54
CA VAL A 81 -29.51 7.93 -2.16
C VAL A 81 -30.13 6.89 -1.24
N GLY A 82 -31.15 6.16 -1.71
CA GLY A 82 -31.75 5.04 -0.99
C GLY A 82 -30.70 3.99 -0.63
N LYS A 83 -29.95 3.49 -1.63
CA LYS A 83 -28.90 2.49 -1.41
C LYS A 83 -27.79 2.99 -0.49
N ARG A 84 -27.36 4.25 -0.66
CA ARG A 84 -26.34 4.86 0.19
C ARG A 84 -26.78 4.88 1.66
N ASN A 85 -27.99 5.33 1.94
CA ASN A 85 -28.48 5.43 3.32
C ASN A 85 -28.66 4.04 3.94
N GLU A 86 -29.14 3.07 3.18
CA GLU A 86 -29.26 1.67 3.59
C GLU A 86 -27.89 1.07 4.00
N LEU A 87 -26.86 1.30 3.18
CA LEU A 87 -25.49 0.83 3.45
C LEU A 87 -24.87 1.50 4.68
N LEU A 88 -25.11 2.80 4.85
CA LEU A 88 -24.63 3.54 6.03
C LEU A 88 -25.28 3.05 7.31
N GLU A 89 -26.58 2.76 7.29
CA GLU A 89 -27.28 2.25 8.47
C GLU A 89 -26.82 0.83 8.82
N ARG A 90 -26.64 -0.05 7.82
CA ARG A 90 -26.04 -1.37 8.05
C ARG A 90 -24.66 -1.28 8.67
N TYR A 91 -23.80 -0.40 8.14
CA TYR A 91 -22.48 -0.17 8.71
C TYR A 91 -22.54 0.30 10.17
N ARG A 92 -23.43 1.26 10.48
CA ARG A 92 -23.65 1.74 11.84
C ARG A 92 -24.01 0.59 12.78
N VAL A 93 -24.98 -0.25 12.42
CA VAL A 93 -25.42 -1.41 13.22
C VAL A 93 -24.30 -2.43 13.41
N GLU A 94 -23.55 -2.74 12.35
CA GLU A 94 -22.43 -3.68 12.42
C GLU A 94 -21.31 -3.18 13.34
N THR A 95 -21.05 -1.87 13.37
CA THR A 95 -20.03 -1.27 14.25
C THR A 95 -20.49 -1.14 15.70
N SER A 96 -21.75 -0.78 15.95
CA SER A 96 -22.28 -0.61 17.32
C SER A 96 -22.44 -1.94 18.06
N GLY A 97 -22.75 -3.04 17.36
CA GLY A 97 -22.76 -4.39 17.94
C GLY A 97 -21.37 -4.93 18.31
N SER A 98 -20.30 -4.40 17.70
CA SER A 98 -18.93 -4.83 17.96
C SER A 98 -18.35 -4.26 19.26
N GLU A 99 -18.85 -3.10 19.73
CA GLU A 99 -18.36 -2.47 20.97
C GLU A 99 -18.86 -3.18 22.24
N SER A 100 -20.02 -3.86 22.18
CA SER A 100 -20.59 -4.64 23.29
C SER A 100 -19.85 -5.94 23.59
N SER A 101 -18.99 -6.43 22.69
CA SER A 101 -18.38 -7.76 22.77
C SER A 101 -16.94 -7.75 23.29
N GLY A 102 -16.37 -6.56 23.56
CA GLY A 102 -14.94 -6.38 23.88
C GLY A 102 -14.57 -6.25 25.37
N THR A 103 -15.53 -6.20 26.29
CA THR A 103 -15.29 -5.89 27.72
C THR A 103 -15.65 -7.04 28.66
N ALA A 104 -15.28 -8.28 28.32
CA ALA A 104 -15.39 -9.41 29.24
C ALA A 104 -14.17 -10.34 29.15
N ARG A 105 -12.98 -9.85 29.49
CA ARG A 105 -11.86 -10.72 29.93
C ARG A 105 -10.81 -9.92 30.69
N GLY A 106 -10.66 -10.22 31.97
CA GLY A 106 -9.48 -9.86 32.75
C GLY A 106 -9.75 -9.16 34.09
N ALA A 107 -10.58 -9.75 34.95
CA ALA A 107 -10.46 -9.54 36.39
C ALA A 107 -10.12 -10.90 37.02
N SER A 108 -8.85 -11.09 37.37
CA SER A 108 -8.34 -12.00 38.40
C SER A 108 -6.88 -11.66 38.64
#